data_AF-A0A7W8B626-F1
#
_entry.id   AF-A0A7W8B626-F1
#
_cell.length_a   1.000
_cell.length_b   1.000
_cell.length_c   1.000
_cell.angle_alpha   90.00
_cell.angle_beta   90.00
_cell.angle_gamma   90.00
#
_symmetry.space_group_name_H-M   'P 1'
#
loop_
_entity.id
_entity.type
_entity.pdbx_description
1 polymer ?
#
loop_
_entity_poly.entity_id
_entity_poly.type
_entity_poly.pdbx_seq_one_letter_code
_entity_poly.pdbx_strand_id
1 'polypeptide(L)'
;MGLSAAAPAHVEDPRTRQLVDDLEPEFLKLVEWDWSLRVIFFPKDHPVLGMPDCRVNGCVRGARFGHTLCMGCEARWKESGQGFEDFIKAAKGRMLGTRQQPCRVPGCQRPWKSSRLVLCEAHNRQRVDTLKLSLEDFLRHPAVKPREMLGECEVPVCYRQRQYARARYCQAHALRWKAARRRGKTADEEAWRLGESAINADREVSLRGLPERVVAEILYGLQARTAAGSKTWD
;
A
#
# COMPACT_ATOMS: atom_id res chain seq x y z
N MET A 1 -2.97 7.66 -15.38
CA MET A 1 -2.36 7.20 -16.63
C MET A 1 -1.07 6.51 -16.25
N GLY A 2 -1.16 5.20 -15.98
CA GLY A 2 0.00 4.39 -15.60
C GLY A 2 0.65 3.87 -16.88
N LEU A 3 1.86 4.32 -17.15
CA LEU A 3 2.76 3.59 -18.04
C LEU A 3 3.12 2.32 -17.27
N SER A 4 2.61 1.18 -17.72
CA SER A 4 3.12 -0.12 -17.26
C SER A 4 4.59 -0.16 -17.66
N ALA A 5 5.50 -0.18 -16.68
CA ALA A 5 6.91 -0.35 -17.00
C ALA A 5 7.11 -1.70 -17.71
N ALA A 6 7.92 -1.73 -18.76
CA ALA A 6 8.28 -2.97 -19.44
C ALA A 6 8.89 -3.98 -18.45
N ALA A 7 8.73 -5.27 -18.73
CA ALA A 7 9.42 -6.33 -17.99
C ALA A 7 10.93 -6.03 -17.88
N PRO A 8 11.61 -6.47 -16.80
CA PRO A 8 13.03 -6.19 -16.61
C PRO A 8 13.84 -6.64 -17.84
N ALA A 9 14.63 -5.71 -18.41
CA ALA A 9 15.36 -5.89 -19.66
C ALA A 9 16.43 -7.01 -19.64
N HIS A 10 16.75 -7.53 -18.45
CA HIS A 10 17.77 -8.57 -18.25
C HIS A 10 17.23 -9.71 -17.38
N VAL A 11 16.23 -10.42 -17.89
CA VAL A 11 15.94 -11.77 -17.39
C VAL A 11 16.94 -12.73 -18.04
N GLU A 12 18.02 -13.05 -17.34
CA GLU A 12 19.09 -13.92 -17.87
C GLU A 12 18.68 -15.40 -17.89
N ASP A 13 17.87 -15.85 -16.94
CA ASP A 13 17.40 -17.24 -16.84
C ASP A 13 16.28 -17.54 -17.86
N PRO A 14 16.46 -18.52 -18.78
CA PRO A 14 15.48 -18.85 -19.82
C PRO A 14 14.10 -19.19 -19.26
N ARG A 15 14.04 -19.84 -18.09
CA ARG A 15 12.77 -20.25 -17.50
C ARG A 15 12.04 -19.08 -16.83
N THR A 16 12.77 -18.14 -16.22
CA THR A 16 12.17 -16.87 -15.78
C THR A 16 11.59 -16.12 -16.98
N ARG A 17 12.31 -16.07 -18.11
CA ARG A 17 11.83 -15.38 -19.32
C ARG A 17 10.54 -16.02 -19.84
N GLN A 18 10.52 -17.34 -19.97
CA GLN A 18 9.31 -18.07 -20.35
C GLN A 18 8.12 -17.72 -19.45
N LEU A 19 8.30 -17.76 -18.12
CA LEU A 19 7.21 -17.44 -17.19
C LEU A 19 6.71 -16.01 -17.36
N VAL A 20 7.60 -15.05 -17.64
CA VAL A 20 7.22 -13.65 -17.87
C VAL A 20 6.50 -13.47 -19.20
N ASP A 21 6.96 -14.15 -20.26
CA ASP A 21 6.35 -14.12 -21.59
C ASP A 21 4.95 -14.76 -21.60
N ASP A 22 4.73 -15.76 -20.73
CA ASP A 22 3.43 -16.42 -20.55
C ASP A 22 2.43 -15.61 -19.69
N LEU A 23 2.83 -14.45 -19.12
CA LEU A 23 1.92 -13.59 -18.36
C LEU A 23 1.00 -12.79 -19.28
N GLU A 24 -0.30 -12.93 -19.06
CA GLU A 24 -1.33 -12.24 -19.84
C GLU A 24 -1.42 -10.76 -19.44
N PRO A 25 -1.39 -9.82 -20.39
CA PRO A 25 -1.52 -8.38 -20.10
C PRO A 25 -2.81 -8.04 -19.33
N GLU A 26 -3.91 -8.72 -19.62
CA GLU A 26 -5.20 -8.58 -18.96
C GLU A 26 -5.12 -8.98 -17.48
N PHE A 27 -4.40 -10.08 -17.18
CA PHE A 27 -4.15 -10.50 -15.81
C PHE A 27 -3.26 -9.49 -15.08
N LEU A 28 -2.16 -9.04 -15.69
CA LEU A 28 -1.29 -8.02 -15.09
C LEU A 28 -2.05 -6.73 -14.80
N LYS A 29 -2.95 -6.31 -15.70
CA LYS A 29 -3.84 -5.17 -15.48
C LYS A 29 -4.84 -5.42 -14.34
N LEU A 30 -5.41 -6.63 -14.26
CA LEU A 30 -6.37 -7.01 -13.21
C LEU A 30 -5.78 -6.86 -11.82
N VAL A 31 -4.50 -7.23 -11.63
CA VAL A 31 -3.80 -7.08 -10.35
C VAL A 31 -3.01 -5.78 -10.22
N GLU A 32 -3.21 -4.83 -11.15
CA GLU A 32 -2.49 -3.56 -11.25
C GLU A 32 -0.96 -3.71 -11.13
N TRP A 33 -0.41 -4.77 -11.74
CA TRP A 33 1.02 -5.07 -11.66
C TRP A 33 1.86 -4.03 -12.40
N ASP A 34 2.94 -3.60 -11.73
CA ASP A 34 3.99 -2.78 -12.29
C ASP A 34 5.35 -3.33 -11.84
N TRP A 35 6.26 -3.54 -12.79
CA TRP A 35 7.57 -4.17 -12.55
C TRP A 35 8.51 -3.32 -11.69
N SER A 36 8.28 -2.00 -11.62
CA SER A 36 9.06 -1.10 -10.75
C SER A 36 8.47 -1.07 -9.34
N LEU A 37 7.15 -1.09 -9.23
CA LEU A 37 6.44 -1.06 -7.95
C LEU A 37 6.53 -2.40 -7.22
N ARG A 38 6.38 -3.50 -7.97
CA ARG A 38 6.34 -4.91 -7.52
C ARG A 38 5.36 -5.17 -6.39
N VAL A 39 4.14 -4.69 -6.57
CA VAL A 39 3.04 -4.92 -5.62
C VAL A 39 1.86 -5.49 -6.39
N ILE A 40 1.32 -6.59 -5.89
CA ILE A 40 0.04 -7.13 -6.35
C ILE A 40 -1.06 -6.39 -5.63
N PHE A 41 -2.03 -5.87 -6.36
CA PHE A 41 -3.25 -5.28 -5.82
C PHE A 41 -4.44 -6.17 -6.10
N PHE A 42 -5.09 -6.62 -5.04
CA PHE A 42 -6.22 -7.52 -5.16
C PHE A 42 -7.50 -6.71 -5.40
N PRO A 43 -8.22 -6.97 -6.51
CA PRO A 43 -9.51 -6.33 -6.77
C PRO A 43 -10.50 -6.67 -5.65
N LYS A 44 -11.40 -5.73 -5.34
CA LYS A 44 -12.42 -5.94 -4.29
C LYS A 44 -13.45 -7.00 -4.68
N ASP A 45 -13.98 -6.88 -5.89
CA ASP A 45 -15.21 -7.57 -6.31
C ASP A 45 -14.94 -8.72 -7.31
N HIS A 46 -13.68 -9.15 -7.47
CA HIS A 46 -13.34 -10.25 -8.39
C HIS A 46 -13.80 -11.61 -7.83
N PRO A 47 -14.39 -12.51 -8.63
CA PRO A 47 -14.94 -13.78 -8.12
C PRO A 47 -13.91 -14.69 -7.43
N VAL A 48 -12.64 -14.63 -7.87
CA VAL A 48 -11.57 -15.53 -7.42
C VAL A 48 -10.50 -14.82 -6.59
N LEU A 49 -10.24 -13.55 -6.91
CA LEU A 49 -9.18 -12.73 -6.31
C LEU A 49 -9.77 -11.67 -5.38
N GLY A 50 -11.10 -11.63 -5.29
CA GLY A 50 -11.86 -10.65 -4.54
C GLY A 50 -11.49 -10.63 -3.08
N MET A 51 -11.07 -9.48 -2.60
CA MET A 51 -10.98 -9.20 -1.17
C MET A 51 -12.13 -8.26 -0.80
N PRO A 52 -13.34 -8.74 -0.47
CA PRO A 52 -14.49 -7.87 -0.20
C PRO A 52 -14.23 -6.95 1.00
N ASP A 53 -15.06 -5.91 1.18
CA ASP A 53 -14.96 -5.05 2.36
C ASP A 53 -15.24 -5.83 3.65
N CYS A 54 -14.59 -5.44 4.74
CA CYS A 54 -14.88 -5.89 6.08
C CYS A 54 -16.35 -5.60 6.43
N ARG A 55 -17.05 -6.59 7.01
CA ARG A 55 -18.48 -6.44 7.37
C ARG A 55 -18.77 -5.45 8.51
N VAL A 56 -17.75 -4.96 9.22
CA VAL A 56 -17.95 -3.95 10.28
C VAL A 56 -18.42 -2.62 9.69
N ASN A 57 -19.46 -2.04 10.28
CA ASN A 57 -20.03 -0.77 9.85
C ASN A 57 -18.96 0.34 9.73
N GLY A 58 -18.88 0.93 8.52
CA GLY A 58 -17.92 1.99 8.19
C GLY A 58 -16.48 1.52 8.01
N CYS A 59 -16.20 0.21 7.98
CA CYS A 59 -14.87 -0.31 7.68
C CYS A 59 -14.74 -0.66 6.19
N VAL A 60 -13.87 0.04 5.48
CA VAL A 60 -13.62 -0.18 4.03
C VAL A 60 -12.39 -1.04 3.75
N ARG A 61 -11.85 -1.71 4.77
CA ARG A 61 -10.67 -2.58 4.64
C ARG A 61 -11.04 -3.89 3.97
N GLY A 62 -10.14 -4.45 3.19
CA GLY A 62 -10.26 -5.82 2.71
C GLY A 62 -10.41 -6.81 3.87
N ALA A 63 -11.42 -7.66 3.80
CA ALA A 63 -11.53 -8.83 4.66
C ALA A 63 -10.35 -9.78 4.40
N ARG A 64 -9.95 -10.55 5.41
CA ARG A 64 -8.95 -11.61 5.19
C ARG A 64 -9.54 -12.64 4.22
N PHE A 65 -8.70 -13.27 3.41
CA PHE A 65 -9.12 -14.35 2.53
C PHE A 65 -9.88 -15.44 3.30
N GLY A 66 -11.07 -15.82 2.81
CA GLY A 66 -11.95 -16.78 3.49
C GLY A 66 -12.66 -16.26 4.74
N HIS A 67 -12.50 -14.99 5.12
CA HIS A 67 -13.10 -14.39 6.30
C HIS A 67 -14.01 -13.20 5.95
N THR A 68 -14.85 -12.80 6.90
CA THR A 68 -15.77 -11.66 6.77
C THR A 68 -15.23 -10.35 7.35
N LEU A 69 -14.13 -10.42 8.12
CA LEU A 69 -13.51 -9.30 8.82
C LEU A 69 -12.07 -9.07 8.33
N CYS A 70 -11.62 -7.83 8.38
CA CYS A 70 -10.19 -7.53 8.27
C CYS A 70 -9.46 -7.94 9.55
N MET A 71 -8.14 -8.15 9.48
CA MET A 71 -7.32 -8.60 10.61
C MET A 71 -7.52 -7.74 11.87
N GLY A 72 -7.58 -6.42 11.72
CA GLY A 72 -7.74 -5.50 12.85
C GLY A 72 -9.13 -5.54 13.48
N CYS A 73 -10.19 -5.74 12.68
CA CYS A 73 -11.55 -5.87 13.22
C CYS A 73 -11.76 -7.24 13.87
N GLU A 74 -11.16 -8.29 13.33
CA GLU A 74 -11.24 -9.63 13.90
C GLU A 74 -10.53 -9.72 15.26
N ALA A 75 -9.33 -9.14 15.39
CA ALA A 75 -8.64 -9.07 16.69
C ALA A 75 -9.49 -8.33 17.73
N ARG A 76 -10.05 -7.16 17.36
CA ARG A 76 -10.96 -6.40 18.23
C ARG A 76 -12.21 -7.18 18.61
N TRP A 77 -12.79 -7.92 17.67
CA TRP A 77 -13.97 -8.72 17.94
C TRP A 77 -13.66 -9.81 18.98
N LYS A 78 -12.56 -10.55 18.78
CA LYS A 78 -12.08 -11.58 19.71
C LYS A 78 -11.81 -11.01 21.11
N GLU A 79 -11.22 -9.82 21.19
CA GLU A 79 -10.96 -9.13 22.47
C GLU A 79 -12.23 -8.58 23.12
N SER A 80 -13.28 -8.28 22.35
CA SER A 80 -14.50 -7.65 22.88
C SER A 80 -15.44 -8.61 23.61
N GLY A 81 -15.35 -9.91 23.34
CA GLY A 81 -16.30 -10.91 23.84
C GLY A 81 -17.74 -10.77 23.32
N GLN A 82 -17.99 -9.86 22.37
CA GLN A 82 -19.33 -9.60 21.82
C GLN A 82 -19.76 -10.67 20.82
N GLY A 83 -21.07 -10.88 20.69
CA GLY A 83 -21.65 -11.61 19.57
C GLY A 83 -21.26 -10.96 18.24
N PHE A 84 -21.03 -11.78 17.21
CA PHE A 84 -20.56 -11.29 15.91
C PHE A 84 -21.47 -10.22 15.29
N GLU A 85 -22.79 -10.46 15.28
CA GLU A 85 -23.77 -9.55 14.70
C GLU A 85 -23.86 -8.21 15.45
N ASP A 86 -23.72 -8.23 16.78
CA ASP A 86 -23.70 -7.02 17.60
C ASP A 86 -22.43 -6.23 17.34
N PHE A 87 -21.29 -6.92 17.26
CA PHE A 87 -20.01 -6.29 16.98
C PHE A 87 -20.00 -5.58 15.64
N ILE A 88 -20.44 -6.22 14.55
CA ILE A 88 -20.38 -5.60 13.21
C ILE A 88 -21.29 -4.38 13.08
N LYS A 89 -22.40 -4.32 13.85
CA LYS A 89 -23.32 -3.18 13.88
C LYS A 89 -22.81 -2.03 14.74
N ALA A 90 -22.29 -2.35 15.94
CA ALA A 90 -21.91 -1.36 16.94
C ALA A 90 -20.47 -0.82 16.74
N ALA A 91 -19.56 -1.66 16.26
CA ALA A 91 -18.17 -1.28 16.11
C ALA A 91 -18.02 -0.26 14.96
N LYS A 92 -17.39 0.88 15.27
CA LYS A 92 -16.91 1.79 14.23
C LYS A 92 -15.65 1.22 13.59
N GLY A 93 -15.61 1.22 12.26
CA GLY A 93 -14.39 0.98 11.50
C GLY A 93 -13.27 1.93 11.93
N ARG A 94 -12.09 1.40 12.25
CA ARG A 94 -10.88 2.20 12.48
C ARG A 94 -9.96 2.02 11.29
N MET A 95 -9.78 3.08 10.50
CA MET A 95 -8.89 3.07 9.35
C MET A 95 -7.50 3.56 9.76
N LEU A 96 -6.59 2.62 10.06
CA LEU A 96 -5.17 2.92 10.20
C LEU A 96 -4.41 2.37 9.00
N GLY A 97 -3.41 3.11 8.50
CA GLY A 97 -2.45 2.58 7.53
C GLY A 97 -2.97 2.48 6.10
N THR A 98 -3.91 3.33 5.68
CA THR A 98 -4.37 3.39 4.27
C THR A 98 -3.21 3.62 3.31
N ARG A 99 -3.44 3.33 2.03
CA ARG A 99 -2.43 3.55 0.99
C ARG A 99 -2.13 5.04 0.98
N GLN A 100 -0.86 5.39 0.79
CA GLN A 100 -0.52 6.78 0.55
C GLN A 100 -1.31 7.28 -0.66
N GLN A 101 -2.11 8.32 -0.46
CA GLN A 101 -2.78 8.99 -1.57
C GLN A 101 -1.93 10.19 -1.99
N PRO A 102 -1.98 10.59 -3.26
CA PRO A 102 -1.28 11.76 -3.74
C PRO A 102 -1.81 13.03 -3.05
N CYS A 103 -0.96 14.04 -2.95
CA CYS A 103 -1.37 15.39 -2.61
C CYS A 103 -2.45 15.87 -3.61
N ARG A 104 -3.47 16.57 -3.13
CA ARG A 104 -4.55 17.10 -3.98
C ARG A 104 -4.13 18.25 -4.91
N VAL A 105 -2.94 18.83 -4.71
CA VAL A 105 -2.39 19.82 -5.66
C VAL A 105 -2.09 19.12 -7.00
N PRO A 106 -2.68 19.57 -8.12
CA PRO A 106 -2.45 18.96 -9.41
C PRO A 106 -0.97 18.87 -9.77
N GLY A 107 -0.53 17.70 -10.26
CA GLY A 107 0.86 17.42 -10.62
C GLY A 107 1.83 17.25 -9.45
N CYS A 108 1.39 17.40 -8.19
CA CYS A 108 2.26 17.14 -7.05
C CYS A 108 2.47 15.64 -6.86
N GLN A 109 3.72 15.20 -6.84
CA GLN A 109 4.06 13.78 -6.75
C GLN A 109 4.17 13.28 -5.30
N ARG A 110 4.03 14.17 -4.31
CA ARG A 110 4.20 13.83 -2.89
C ARG A 110 2.92 13.24 -2.30
N PRO A 111 3.02 12.30 -1.34
CA PRO A 111 1.86 11.78 -0.65
C PRO A 111 1.24 12.83 0.27
N TRP A 112 -0.07 12.76 0.46
CA TRP A 112 -0.75 13.54 1.48
C TRP A 112 -0.28 13.14 2.89
N LYS A 113 -0.39 14.05 3.86
CA LYS A 113 -0.05 13.75 5.26
C LYS A 113 -1.11 12.89 5.94
N SER A 114 -2.38 13.15 5.63
CA SER A 114 -3.52 12.38 6.13
C SER A 114 -4.75 12.64 5.26
N SER A 115 -5.75 11.77 5.36
CA SER A 115 -7.05 11.95 4.70
C SER A 115 -7.80 13.21 5.14
N ARG A 116 -7.53 13.72 6.35
CA ARG A 116 -8.12 14.98 6.83
C ARG A 116 -7.50 16.21 6.16
N LEU A 117 -6.20 16.17 5.89
CA LEU A 117 -5.47 17.32 5.33
C LEU A 117 -5.47 17.32 3.81
N VAL A 118 -5.54 16.15 3.18
CA VAL A 118 -5.51 15.90 1.73
C VAL A 118 -4.38 16.56 0.94
N LEU A 119 -3.40 17.12 1.64
CA LEU A 119 -2.23 17.81 1.11
C LEU A 119 -0.96 17.15 1.66
N CYS A 120 0.14 17.23 0.91
CA CYS A 120 1.46 16.92 1.46
C CYS A 120 1.83 17.94 2.55
N GLU A 121 2.82 17.62 3.39
CA GLU A 121 3.20 18.52 4.49
C GLU A 121 3.60 19.92 3.99
N ALA A 122 4.37 20.00 2.90
CA ALA A 122 4.83 21.27 2.37
C ALA A 122 3.67 22.16 1.88
N HIS A 123 2.69 21.57 1.20
CA HIS A 123 1.50 22.30 0.74
C HIS A 123 0.57 22.64 1.89
N ASN A 124 0.40 21.75 2.88
CA ASN A 124 -0.38 22.09 4.07
C ASN A 124 0.24 23.25 4.84
N ARG A 125 1.57 23.25 5.02
CA ARG A 125 2.30 24.36 5.65
C ARG A 125 2.15 25.66 4.86
N GLN A 126 2.34 25.61 3.53
CA GLN A 126 2.12 26.78 2.68
C GLN A 126 0.69 27.32 2.80
N ARG A 127 -0.31 26.44 2.86
CA ARG A 127 -1.72 26.83 2.99
C ARG A 127 -2.00 27.49 4.33
N VAL A 128 -1.58 26.89 5.44
CA VAL A 128 -1.95 27.31 6.79
C VAL A 128 -1.08 28.45 7.29
N ASP A 129 0.23 28.38 7.05
CA ASP A 129 1.19 29.30 7.68
C ASP A 129 1.50 30.51 6.79
N THR A 130 1.52 30.32 5.47
CA THR A 130 1.92 31.37 4.51
C THR A 130 0.73 32.08 3.88
N LEU A 131 -0.14 31.33 3.20
CA LEU A 131 -1.25 31.92 2.42
C LEU A 131 -2.52 32.11 3.26
N LYS A 132 -2.68 31.34 4.34
CA LYS A 132 -3.85 31.36 5.24
C LYS A 132 -5.19 31.21 4.52
N LEU A 133 -5.22 30.31 3.53
CA LEU A 133 -6.38 30.09 2.66
C LEU A 133 -7.20 28.86 3.07
N SER A 134 -8.47 28.86 2.65
CA SER A 134 -9.27 27.65 2.58
C SER A 134 -8.57 26.61 1.67
N LEU A 135 -8.94 25.33 1.80
CA LEU A 135 -8.41 24.30 0.89
C LEU A 135 -8.76 24.61 -0.57
N GLU A 136 -9.99 25.08 -0.80
CA GLU A 136 -10.51 25.33 -2.14
C GLU A 136 -9.76 26.47 -2.83
N ASP A 137 -9.59 27.60 -2.12
CA ASP A 137 -8.88 28.76 -2.64
C ASP A 137 -7.40 28.45 -2.83
N PHE A 138 -6.80 27.69 -1.91
CA PHE A 138 -5.43 27.25 -2.02
C PHE A 138 -5.18 26.44 -3.30
N LEU A 139 -6.07 25.51 -3.65
CA LEU A 139 -5.90 24.70 -4.85
C LEU A 139 -5.98 25.50 -6.17
N ARG A 140 -6.64 26.66 -6.15
CA ARG A 140 -6.74 27.57 -7.31
C ARG A 140 -5.68 28.68 -7.31
N HIS A 141 -4.92 28.81 -6.23
CA HIS A 141 -4.04 29.95 -6.04
C HIS A 141 -2.77 29.85 -6.92
N PRO A 142 -2.40 30.90 -7.68
CA PRO A 142 -1.33 30.83 -8.69
C PRO A 142 0.08 30.54 -8.13
N ALA A 143 0.32 30.88 -6.85
CA ALA A 143 1.57 30.58 -6.15
C ALA A 143 1.70 29.12 -5.68
N VAL A 144 0.66 28.30 -5.83
CA VAL A 144 0.71 26.87 -5.50
C VAL A 144 1.23 26.12 -6.70
N LYS A 145 2.46 25.60 -6.57
CA LYS A 145 3.13 24.82 -7.61
C LYS A 145 3.27 23.36 -7.18
N PRO A 146 3.21 22.41 -8.13
CA PRO A 146 3.50 21.01 -7.84
C PRO A 146 4.91 20.86 -7.28
N ARG A 147 5.14 19.75 -6.58
CA ARG A 147 6.45 19.43 -6.00
C ARG A 147 6.82 18.00 -6.37
N GLU A 148 8.10 17.83 -6.72
CA GLU A 148 8.70 16.52 -6.97
C GLU A 148 8.65 15.61 -5.75
N MET A 149 8.65 14.31 -6.02
CA MET A 149 8.75 13.27 -4.99
C MET A 149 10.03 13.43 -4.16
N LEU A 150 9.98 12.96 -2.91
CA LEU A 150 11.11 13.04 -1.97
C LEU A 150 11.98 11.78 -1.94
N GLY A 151 11.69 10.81 -2.79
CA GLY A 151 12.30 9.48 -2.78
C GLY A 151 11.50 8.43 -2.00
N GLU A 152 11.88 7.17 -2.18
CA GLU A 152 11.25 6.00 -1.59
C GLU A 152 11.76 5.70 -0.17
N CYS A 153 10.97 4.98 0.63
CA CYS A 153 11.39 4.47 1.93
C CYS A 153 12.65 3.59 1.81
N GLU A 154 13.61 3.74 2.72
CA GLU A 154 14.83 2.93 2.71
C GLU A 154 14.66 1.50 3.22
N VAL A 155 13.48 1.10 3.72
CA VAL A 155 13.19 -0.32 3.99
C VAL A 155 13.04 -1.04 2.64
N PRO A 156 13.91 -2.01 2.29
CA PRO A 156 14.03 -2.52 0.91
C PRO A 156 12.72 -3.06 0.32
N VAL A 157 11.92 -3.70 1.16
CA VAL A 157 10.64 -4.32 0.76
C VAL A 157 9.47 -3.32 0.69
N CYS A 158 9.68 -2.06 1.06
CA CYS A 158 8.66 -1.04 1.15
C CYS A 158 8.61 -0.19 -0.12
N TYR A 159 7.43 -0.07 -0.71
CA TYR A 159 7.20 0.73 -1.92
C TYR A 159 6.74 2.17 -1.62
N ARG A 160 6.55 2.53 -0.35
CA ARG A 160 5.98 3.82 0.05
C ARG A 160 6.99 4.95 -0.07
N GLN A 161 6.51 6.15 -0.38
CA GLN A 161 7.34 7.36 -0.45
C GLN A 161 7.64 7.97 0.93
N ARG A 162 8.78 8.66 1.01
CA ARG A 162 9.14 9.54 2.14
C ARG A 162 8.17 10.72 2.21
N GLN A 163 7.81 11.14 3.43
CA GLN A 163 6.97 12.33 3.64
C GLN A 163 7.77 13.61 3.91
N TYR A 164 9.03 13.48 4.34
CA TYR A 164 9.87 14.61 4.74
C TYR A 164 11.23 14.51 4.04
N ALA A 165 11.78 15.65 3.62
CA ALA A 165 13.00 15.67 2.80
C ALA A 165 14.22 15.06 3.51
N ARG A 166 14.31 15.20 4.84
CA ARG A 166 15.38 14.63 5.66
C ARG A 166 15.05 13.26 6.25
N ALA A 167 13.88 12.70 5.94
CA ALA A 167 13.51 11.38 6.44
C ALA A 167 14.06 10.28 5.52
N ARG A 168 14.56 9.21 6.13
CA ARG A 168 14.97 7.97 5.43
C ARG A 168 13.77 7.06 5.11
N TYR A 169 12.71 7.21 5.90
CA TYR A 169 11.58 6.29 5.91
C TYR A 169 10.28 6.96 5.53
N CYS A 170 9.33 6.16 5.05
CA CYS A 170 7.93 6.55 5.07
C CYS A 170 7.46 6.80 6.53
N GLN A 171 6.36 7.53 6.72
CA GLN A 171 5.87 7.88 8.05
C GLN A 171 5.63 6.66 8.96
N ALA A 172 5.10 5.57 8.41
CA ALA A 172 4.81 4.36 9.17
C ALA A 172 6.09 3.68 9.65
N HIS A 173 7.10 3.55 8.79
CA HIS A 173 8.41 3.01 9.19
C HIS A 173 9.17 3.94 10.14
N ALA A 174 9.07 5.26 9.97
CA ALA A 174 9.64 6.21 10.93
C ALA A 174 9.02 6.04 12.34
N LEU A 175 7.71 5.77 12.43
CA LEU A 175 7.04 5.49 13.69
C LEU A 175 7.44 4.12 14.27
N ARG A 176 7.57 3.08 13.45
CA ARG A 176 8.07 1.76 13.88
C ARG A 176 9.50 1.86 14.41
N TRP A 177 10.39 2.55 13.71
CA TRP A 177 11.77 2.78 14.13
C TRP A 177 11.81 3.49 15.49
N LYS A 178 11.08 4.61 15.62
CA LYS A 178 10.98 5.35 16.89
C LYS A 178 10.47 4.48 18.04
N ALA A 179 9.49 3.61 17.77
CA ALA A 179 8.95 2.69 18.76
C ALA A 179 9.94 1.57 19.13
N ALA A 180 10.66 1.00 18.16
CA ALA A 180 11.67 -0.03 18.38
C ALA A 180 12.82 0.50 19.25
N ARG A 181 13.35 1.69 18.91
CA ARG A 181 14.36 2.38 19.72
C ARG A 181 13.89 2.66 21.13
N ARG A 182 12.69 3.23 21.29
CA ARG A 182 12.14 3.58 22.62
C ARG A 182 11.97 2.35 23.52
N ARG A 183 11.66 1.19 22.93
CA ARG A 183 11.48 -0.08 23.64
C ARG A 183 12.79 -0.86 23.82
N GLY A 184 13.93 -0.32 23.41
CA GLY A 184 15.23 -1.00 23.49
C GLY A 184 15.33 -2.27 22.64
N LYS A 185 14.45 -2.46 21.63
CA LYS A 185 14.42 -3.68 20.81
C LYS A 185 15.62 -3.82 19.88
N THR A 186 16.23 -2.70 19.52
CA THR A 186 17.44 -2.64 18.70
C THR A 186 18.03 -1.24 18.80
N ALA A 187 19.37 -1.16 18.82
CA ALA A 187 20.12 0.07 18.63
C ALA A 187 20.70 0.18 17.21
N ASP A 188 20.70 -0.93 16.46
CA ASP A 188 21.21 -1.02 15.09
C ASP A 188 20.08 -0.70 14.09
N GLU A 189 20.19 0.47 13.46
CA GLU A 189 19.24 0.94 12.46
C GLU A 189 19.32 0.15 11.15
N GLU A 190 20.50 -0.35 10.78
CA GLU A 190 20.68 -1.09 9.55
C GLU A 190 20.09 -2.48 9.65
N ALA A 191 20.42 -3.22 10.71
CA ALA A 191 19.80 -4.52 10.97
C ALA A 191 18.28 -4.40 11.12
N TRP A 192 17.78 -3.34 11.79
CA TRP A 192 16.35 -3.06 11.87
C TRP A 192 15.73 -2.89 10.48
N ARG A 193 16.35 -2.06 9.64
CA ARG A 193 15.84 -1.74 8.29
C ARG A 193 15.81 -2.97 7.38
N LEU A 194 16.81 -3.84 7.44
CA LEU A 194 16.86 -5.08 6.66
C LEU A 194 15.86 -6.13 7.15
N GLY A 195 15.60 -6.18 8.47
CA GLY A 195 14.64 -7.12 9.07
C GLY A 195 13.18 -6.65 9.07
N GLU A 196 12.90 -5.42 8.68
CA GLU A 196 11.56 -4.86 8.77
C GLU A 196 10.67 -5.23 7.57
N SER A 197 9.40 -5.49 7.86
CA SER A 197 8.39 -5.83 6.86
C SER A 197 7.90 -4.60 6.06
N ALA A 198 7.35 -4.84 4.88
CA ALA A 198 6.65 -3.83 4.11
C ALA A 198 5.42 -3.29 4.88
N ILE A 199 5.06 -2.02 4.64
CA ILE A 199 3.81 -1.47 5.17
C ILE A 199 2.69 -1.74 4.17
N ASN A 200 2.06 -2.89 4.31
CA ASN A 200 0.89 -3.23 3.52
C ASN A 200 -0.30 -2.39 3.98
N ALA A 201 -0.85 -1.65 3.03
CA ALA A 201 -1.93 -0.72 3.22
C ALA A 201 -3.25 -1.45 3.30
N ASP A 202 -3.72 -2.01 2.19
CA ASP A 202 -4.97 -2.74 2.09
C ASP A 202 -4.98 -3.49 0.76
N ARG A 203 -5.48 -4.73 0.75
CA ARG A 203 -5.59 -5.58 -0.45
C ARG A 203 -4.32 -5.62 -1.31
N GLU A 204 -3.17 -5.69 -0.66
CA GLU A 204 -1.90 -5.58 -1.36
C GLU A 204 -0.85 -6.49 -0.76
N VAL A 205 0.00 -7.01 -1.64
CA VAL A 205 1.15 -7.84 -1.29
C VAL A 205 2.37 -7.30 -2.03
N SER A 206 3.36 -6.81 -1.27
CA SER A 206 4.66 -6.41 -1.82
C SER A 206 5.50 -7.66 -2.12
N LEU A 207 6.01 -7.74 -3.35
CA LEU A 207 6.99 -8.73 -3.79
C LEU A 207 8.41 -8.15 -3.87
N ARG A 208 8.61 -6.90 -3.42
CA ARG A 208 9.94 -6.29 -3.37
C ARG A 208 10.87 -7.10 -2.47
N GLY A 209 12.13 -7.21 -2.86
CA GLY A 209 13.15 -8.00 -2.17
C GLY A 209 13.15 -9.48 -2.54
N LEU A 210 12.19 -9.95 -3.35
CA LEU A 210 12.23 -11.30 -3.92
C LEU A 210 13.04 -11.33 -5.24
N PRO A 211 13.73 -12.44 -5.56
CA PRO A 211 14.36 -12.65 -6.86
C PRO A 211 13.34 -12.62 -8.01
N GLU A 212 13.74 -12.17 -9.21
CA GLU A 212 12.86 -12.10 -10.40
C GLU A 212 12.13 -13.41 -10.68
N ARG A 213 12.84 -14.54 -10.55
CA ARG A 213 12.27 -15.86 -10.78
C ARG A 213 11.08 -16.14 -9.87
N VAL A 214 11.22 -15.84 -8.58
CA VAL A 214 10.17 -16.06 -7.58
C VAL A 214 8.98 -15.13 -7.85
N VAL A 215 9.24 -13.88 -8.25
CA VAL A 215 8.19 -12.94 -8.68
C VAL A 215 7.40 -13.51 -9.87
N ALA A 216 8.10 -13.97 -10.91
CA ALA A 216 7.47 -14.54 -12.10
C ALA A 216 6.65 -15.80 -11.78
N GLU A 217 7.17 -16.70 -10.94
CA GLU A 217 6.46 -17.91 -10.49
C GLU A 217 5.19 -17.58 -9.69
N ILE A 218 5.25 -16.60 -8.79
CA ILE A 218 4.09 -16.14 -8.01
C ILE A 218 3.01 -15.57 -8.95
N LEU A 219 3.40 -14.70 -9.88
CA LEU A 219 2.46 -14.09 -10.83
C LEU A 219 1.83 -15.16 -11.74
N TYR A 220 2.64 -16.04 -12.30
CA TYR A 220 2.17 -17.10 -13.19
C TYR A 220 1.24 -18.08 -12.45
N GLY A 221 1.61 -18.48 -11.24
CA GLY A 221 0.76 -19.33 -10.40
C GLY A 221 -0.58 -18.65 -10.04
N LEU A 222 -0.55 -17.35 -9.74
CA LEU A 222 -1.75 -16.57 -9.48
C LEU A 222 -2.64 -16.45 -10.72
N GLN A 223 -2.07 -16.24 -11.90
CA GLN A 223 -2.78 -16.24 -13.18
C GLN A 223 -3.46 -17.58 -13.43
N ALA A 224 -2.70 -18.69 -13.34
CA ALA A 224 -3.21 -20.04 -13.58
C ALA A 224 -4.38 -20.39 -12.65
N ARG A 225 -4.27 -20.05 -11.35
CA ARG A 225 -5.38 -20.25 -10.40
C ARG A 225 -6.60 -19.39 -10.72
N THR A 226 -6.37 -18.15 -11.13
CA THR A 226 -7.44 -17.23 -11.52
C THR A 226 -8.20 -17.76 -12.74
N ALA A 227 -7.49 -18.23 -13.75
CA ALA A 227 -8.06 -18.86 -14.95
C ALA A 227 -8.82 -20.15 -14.61
N ALA A 228 -8.33 -20.95 -13.66
CA ALA A 228 -8.99 -22.15 -13.16
C ALA A 228 -10.19 -21.88 -12.23
N GLY A 229 -10.55 -20.63 -11.97
CA GLY A 229 -11.66 -20.30 -11.06
C GLY A 229 -11.38 -20.62 -9.59
N SER A 230 -10.13 -20.91 -9.22
CA SER A 230 -9.76 -21.43 -7.89
C SER A 230 -9.34 -20.31 -6.95
N LYS A 231 -10.09 -20.07 -5.87
CA LYS A 231 -9.79 -18.97 -4.93
C LYS A 231 -8.42 -19.19 -4.29
N THR A 232 -7.68 -18.13 -4.01
CA THR A 232 -6.31 -18.23 -3.47
C THR A 232 -6.21 -18.76 -2.03
N TRP A 233 -7.34 -19.06 -1.39
CA TRP A 233 -7.43 -19.58 -0.02
C TRP A 233 -8.25 -20.88 0.11
N ASP A 234 -8.68 -21.42 -1.03
CA ASP A 234 -9.18 -22.81 -1.13
C ASP A 234 -7.99 -23.75 -1.35
#